data_AF-A0A956B0E0-F1
#
_entry.id   AF-A0A956B0E0-F1
#
_cell.length_a   1.000
_cell.length_b   1.000
_cell.length_c   1.000
_cell.angle_alpha   90.00
_cell.angle_beta   90.00
_cell.angle_gamma   90.00
#
_symmetry.space_group_name_H-M   'P 1'
#
loop_
_entity.id
_entity.type
_entity.pdbx_description
1 polymer ?
#
loop_
_entity_poly.entity_id
_entity_poly.type
_entity_poly.pdbx_seq_one_letter_code
_entity_poly.pdbx_strand_id
1 'polypeptide(L)'
;MFTPSLKVIRLPALLAALGAAALMAPPATAGTATDNLTVSATVSDNCSISTSAVAFGSYDPIVSHAAAALTGTGTVTITCTSGASAAITLGQGANAGGGSTDADPVRRMTDGSNFLSYTLYSDAGRTTEWGNTTETDVEATG
;
A
#
# COMPACT_ATOMS: atom_id res chain seq x y z
N MET A 1 39.86 9.94 -43.86
CA MET A 1 40.90 10.17 -44.89
C MET A 1 40.41 11.26 -45.83
N PHE A 2 41.33 12.11 -46.30
CA PHE A 2 41.16 13.31 -47.14
C PHE A 2 40.95 14.65 -46.40
N THR A 3 42.08 15.21 -45.95
CA THR A 3 42.37 16.64 -45.96
C THR A 3 42.44 17.19 -47.38
N PRO A 4 41.95 18.41 -47.67
CA PRO A 4 42.52 19.24 -48.71
C PRO A 4 43.48 20.28 -48.08
N SER A 5 44.73 20.21 -48.52
CA SER A 5 45.82 21.14 -48.24
C SER A 5 45.68 22.37 -49.14
N LEU A 6 45.61 23.57 -48.58
CA LEU A 6 45.50 24.81 -49.35
C LEU A 6 46.86 25.52 -49.45
N LYS A 7 47.37 25.60 -50.69
CA LYS A 7 48.62 26.24 -51.09
C LYS A 7 48.54 27.76 -50.93
N VAL A 8 49.55 28.32 -50.29
CA VAL A 8 49.76 29.76 -50.07
C VAL A 8 50.22 30.42 -51.38
N ILE A 9 49.42 31.33 -51.92
CA ILE A 9 49.82 32.24 -53.01
C ILE A 9 50.14 33.61 -52.38
N ARG A 10 51.36 34.08 -52.62
CA ARG A 10 51.85 35.40 -52.22
C ARG A 10 51.51 36.41 -53.32
N LEU A 11 50.71 37.44 -53.01
CA LEU A 11 50.58 38.64 -53.85
C LEU A 11 50.95 39.88 -53.03
N PRO A 12 51.76 40.81 -53.58
CA PRO A 12 52.30 41.95 -52.84
C PRO A 12 51.28 43.08 -52.71
N ALA A 13 51.48 43.85 -51.64
CA ALA A 13 50.63 44.93 -51.16
C ALA A 13 50.33 46.01 -52.22
N LEU A 14 49.04 46.27 -52.45
CA LEU A 14 48.53 47.61 -52.72
C LEU A 14 47.69 48.05 -51.51
N LEU A 15 48.08 49.19 -50.95
CA LEU A 15 47.42 49.87 -49.83
C LEU A 15 46.08 50.49 -50.26
N ALA A 16 45.24 50.69 -49.23
CA ALA A 16 44.10 51.63 -49.14
C ALA A 16 42.71 51.08 -49.48
N ALA A 17 42.14 50.31 -48.54
CA ALA A 17 40.80 50.55 -47.94
C ALA A 17 40.39 49.36 -47.04
N LEU A 18 41.14 49.08 -45.98
CA LEU A 18 40.71 48.19 -44.89
C LEU A 18 40.79 48.98 -43.59
N GLY A 19 39.68 49.58 -43.18
CA GLY A 19 39.62 50.35 -41.94
C GLY A 19 38.20 50.50 -41.46
N ALA A 20 37.88 49.77 -40.39
CA ALA A 20 36.70 49.90 -39.54
C ALA A 20 35.34 49.42 -40.10
N ALA A 21 35.21 48.11 -40.38
CA ALA A 21 33.90 47.45 -40.42
C ALA A 21 33.78 46.28 -39.42
N ALA A 22 34.62 46.26 -38.37
CA ALA A 22 34.82 45.06 -37.53
C ALA A 22 34.47 45.21 -36.04
N LEU A 23 33.74 46.24 -35.58
CA LEU A 23 33.46 46.41 -34.14
C LEU A 23 32.02 46.77 -33.78
N MET A 24 31.05 46.33 -34.56
CA MET A 24 29.65 46.28 -34.09
C MET A 24 29.15 44.85 -34.15
N ALA A 25 29.77 43.96 -33.36
CA ALA A 25 29.08 42.75 -32.96
C ALA A 25 27.97 43.20 -31.99
N PRO A 26 26.67 43.06 -32.34
CA PRO A 26 25.60 43.38 -31.41
C PRO A 26 25.77 42.56 -30.12
N PRO A 27 25.39 43.08 -28.95
CA PRO A 27 25.44 42.31 -27.71
C PRO A 27 24.64 41.02 -27.92
N ALA A 28 25.29 39.88 -27.69
CA ALA A 28 24.61 38.58 -27.72
C ALA A 28 23.70 38.49 -26.49
N THR A 29 22.44 38.91 -26.64
CA THR A 29 21.41 38.70 -25.64
C THR A 29 21.06 37.21 -25.61
N ALA A 30 21.44 36.52 -24.54
CA ALA A 30 21.01 35.15 -24.30
C ALA A 30 19.51 35.18 -23.95
N GLY A 31 18.67 34.64 -24.85
CA GLY A 31 17.25 34.47 -24.59
C GLY A 31 17.04 33.36 -23.56
N THR A 32 16.23 33.62 -22.54
CA THR A 32 15.78 32.60 -21.60
C THR A 32 14.45 32.03 -22.09
N ALA A 33 14.41 30.73 -22.39
CA ALA A 33 13.16 30.01 -22.58
C ALA A 33 12.76 29.36 -21.25
N THR A 34 11.50 29.52 -20.86
CA THR A 34 10.93 28.85 -19.68
C THR A 34 9.76 28.01 -20.15
N ASP A 35 9.67 26.79 -19.65
CA ASP A 35 8.56 25.89 -19.91
C ASP A 35 8.16 25.17 -18.61
N ASN A 36 6.96 24.63 -18.57
CA ASN A 36 6.42 23.95 -17.41
C ASN A 36 6.55 22.43 -17.56
N LEU A 37 7.21 21.79 -16.60
CA LEU A 37 7.19 20.34 -16.49
C LEU A 37 5.95 19.91 -15.72
N THR A 38 5.06 19.16 -16.37
CA THR A 38 3.95 18.52 -15.67
C THR A 38 4.45 17.27 -14.94
N VAL A 39 4.21 17.20 -13.64
CA VAL A 39 4.50 16.03 -12.80
C VAL A 39 3.18 15.52 -12.22
N SER A 40 2.91 14.23 -12.37
CA SER A 40 1.71 13.59 -11.83
C SER A 40 2.05 12.23 -11.19
N ALA A 41 1.18 11.78 -10.29
CA ALA A 41 1.24 10.47 -9.67
C ALA A 41 -0.19 9.92 -9.49
N THR A 42 -0.34 8.60 -9.57
CA THR A 42 -1.60 7.90 -9.29
C THR A 42 -1.43 7.06 -8.03
N VAL A 43 -2.31 7.26 -7.05
CA VAL A 43 -2.41 6.37 -5.88
C VAL A 43 -3.57 5.42 -6.14
N SER A 44 -3.28 4.13 -6.20
CA SER A 44 -4.31 3.09 -6.28
C SER A 44 -4.83 2.79 -4.88
N ASP A 45 -6.10 2.38 -4.81
CA ASP A 45 -6.67 1.83 -3.58
C ASP A 45 -5.85 0.63 -3.12
N ASN A 46 -5.39 0.68 -1.87
CA ASN A 46 -4.58 -0.37 -1.26
C ASN A 46 -4.78 -0.41 0.25
N CYS A 47 -4.84 -1.62 0.81
CA CYS A 47 -4.97 -1.85 2.25
C CYS A 47 -3.92 -2.85 2.73
N SER A 48 -3.43 -2.65 3.94
CA SER A 48 -2.57 -3.60 4.65
C SER A 48 -3.28 -4.10 5.91
N ILE A 49 -3.04 -5.37 6.24
CA ILE A 49 -3.67 -6.05 7.37
C ILE A 49 -2.58 -6.57 8.30
N SER A 50 -2.73 -6.31 9.59
CA SER A 50 -1.89 -6.87 10.65
C SER A 50 -2.77 -7.46 11.75
N THR A 51 -2.40 -8.61 12.30
CA THR A 51 -3.18 -9.30 13.32
C THR A 51 -2.36 -9.65 14.54
N SER A 52 -3.00 -9.65 15.71
CA SER A 52 -2.47 -10.27 16.92
C SER A 52 -3.37 -11.44 17.33
N ALA A 53 -2.74 -12.52 17.81
CA ALA A 53 -3.45 -13.74 18.16
C ALA A 53 -4.37 -13.53 19.37
N VAL A 54 -5.54 -14.17 19.34
CA VAL A 54 -6.38 -14.33 20.53
C VAL A 54 -5.76 -15.46 21.37
N ALA A 55 -5.17 -15.10 22.51
CA ALA A 55 -4.65 -16.05 23.47
C ALA A 55 -5.62 -16.18 24.65
N PHE A 56 -6.43 -17.24 24.68
CA PHE A 56 -7.33 -17.50 25.81
C PHE A 56 -6.57 -17.92 27.07
N GLY A 57 -5.49 -18.70 26.93
CA GLY A 57 -4.74 -19.26 28.05
C GLY A 57 -5.25 -20.63 28.50
N SER A 58 -5.02 -20.99 29.76
CA SER A 58 -5.44 -22.28 30.31
C SER A 58 -6.96 -22.31 30.53
N TYR A 59 -7.62 -23.32 29.97
CA TYR A 59 -9.05 -23.51 30.09
C TYR A 59 -9.38 -24.75 30.92
N ASP A 60 -10.01 -24.54 32.07
CA ASP A 60 -10.57 -25.59 32.93
C ASP A 60 -12.10 -25.61 32.83
N PRO A 61 -12.70 -26.59 32.13
CA PRO A 61 -14.15 -26.68 31.95
C PRO A 61 -14.90 -27.22 33.18
N ILE A 62 -14.22 -27.76 34.19
CA ILE A 62 -14.85 -28.48 35.31
C ILE A 62 -15.08 -27.56 36.51
N VAL A 63 -14.13 -26.67 36.80
CA VAL A 63 -14.21 -25.80 37.97
C VAL A 63 -14.22 -24.35 37.54
N SER A 64 -13.15 -23.88 36.91
CA SER A 64 -12.92 -22.44 36.69
C SER A 64 -13.84 -21.83 35.63
N HIS A 65 -14.19 -22.60 34.59
CA HIS A 65 -15.01 -22.14 33.46
C HIS A 65 -16.27 -22.99 33.26
N ALA A 66 -16.72 -23.68 34.31
CA ALA A 66 -17.92 -24.51 34.24
C ALA A 66 -19.20 -23.69 34.02
N ALA A 67 -19.26 -22.47 34.57
CA ALA A 67 -20.43 -21.59 34.48
C ALA A 67 -20.25 -20.41 33.51
N ALA A 68 -19.01 -20.05 33.17
CA ALA A 68 -18.70 -18.91 32.31
C ALA A 68 -17.47 -19.21 31.46
N ALA A 69 -17.57 -18.94 30.15
CA ALA A 69 -16.47 -19.15 29.22
C ALA A 69 -15.33 -18.14 29.45
N LEU A 70 -14.10 -18.58 29.19
CA LEU A 70 -12.91 -17.74 29.21
C LEU A 70 -12.91 -16.80 28.01
N THR A 71 -12.55 -15.54 28.25
CA THR A 71 -12.47 -14.51 27.21
C THR A 71 -11.02 -14.16 26.91
N GLY A 72 -10.72 -13.93 25.63
CA GLY A 72 -9.46 -13.37 25.17
C GLY A 72 -9.72 -12.25 24.17
N THR A 73 -8.74 -11.37 24.00
CA THR A 73 -8.79 -10.29 23.01
C THR A 73 -7.59 -10.43 22.07
N GLY A 74 -7.87 -10.36 20.79
CA GLY A 74 -6.88 -10.17 19.73
C GLY A 74 -7.21 -8.89 18.97
N THR A 75 -6.34 -8.50 18.05
CA THR A 75 -6.52 -7.28 17.27
C THR A 75 -6.37 -7.58 15.78
N VAL A 76 -7.18 -6.90 14.98
CA VAL A 76 -7.01 -6.81 13.52
C VAL A 76 -6.87 -5.32 13.22
N THR A 77 -5.72 -4.94 12.67
CA THR A 77 -5.41 -3.57 12.28
C THR A 77 -5.40 -3.48 10.77
N ILE A 78 -6.20 -2.57 10.24
CA ILE A 78 -6.30 -2.30 8.81
C ILE A 78 -5.80 -0.88 8.55
N THR A 79 -4.96 -0.72 7.55
CA THR A 79 -4.48 0.59 7.11
C THR A 79 -4.64 0.68 5.61
N CYS A 80 -5.52 1.56 5.16
CA CYS A 80 -5.86 1.76 3.76
C CYS A 80 -5.35 3.12 3.25
N THR A 81 -5.17 3.25 1.94
CA THR A 81 -5.02 4.54 1.28
C THR A 81 -6.29 5.38 1.44
N SER A 82 -6.14 6.71 1.50
CA SER A 82 -7.27 7.60 1.75
C SER A 82 -8.39 7.41 0.73
N GLY A 83 -9.62 7.22 1.21
CA GLY A 83 -10.80 7.00 0.37
C GLY A 83 -11.04 5.54 -0.04
N ALA A 84 -10.11 4.62 0.25
CA ALA A 84 -10.35 3.19 0.05
C ALA A 84 -11.21 2.62 1.19
N SER A 85 -12.08 1.67 0.84
CA SER A 85 -12.92 0.90 1.77
C SER A 85 -12.53 -0.58 1.77
N ALA A 86 -12.63 -1.23 2.92
CA ALA A 86 -12.36 -2.66 3.07
C ALA A 86 -13.40 -3.32 3.98
N ALA A 87 -13.93 -4.45 3.54
CA ALA A 87 -14.75 -5.36 4.34
C ALA A 87 -13.87 -6.50 4.86
N ILE A 88 -13.87 -6.71 6.17
CA ILE A 88 -13.06 -7.73 6.83
C ILE A 88 -13.98 -8.84 7.30
N THR A 89 -13.77 -10.04 6.78
CA THR A 89 -14.50 -11.24 7.16
C THR A 89 -13.61 -12.27 7.85
N LEU A 90 -14.21 -13.09 8.71
CA LEU A 90 -13.55 -14.21 9.37
C LEU A 90 -14.24 -15.52 8.97
N GLY A 91 -13.53 -16.37 8.24
CA GLY A 91 -14.01 -17.71 7.90
C GLY A 91 -14.19 -18.64 9.11
N GLN A 92 -14.57 -19.88 8.83
CA GLN A 92 -14.95 -20.89 9.83
C GLN A 92 -13.76 -21.51 10.60
N GLY A 93 -12.53 -21.12 10.24
CA GLY A 93 -11.30 -21.67 10.78
C GLY A 93 -10.98 -23.07 10.25
N ALA A 94 -9.80 -23.59 10.61
CA ALA A 94 -9.30 -24.86 10.09
C ALA A 94 -10.03 -26.10 10.64
N ASN A 95 -10.76 -25.95 11.76
CA ASN A 95 -11.41 -27.04 12.47
C ASN A 95 -12.91 -26.80 12.61
N ALA A 96 -13.57 -26.38 11.54
CA ALA A 96 -15.00 -26.11 11.50
C ALA A 96 -15.82 -27.27 12.11
N GLY A 97 -16.82 -26.94 12.92
CA GLY A 97 -17.76 -27.88 13.52
C GLY A 97 -18.73 -28.49 12.50
N GLY A 98 -19.44 -29.53 12.91
CA GLY A 98 -20.52 -30.08 12.10
C GLY A 98 -21.60 -29.03 11.85
N GLY A 99 -22.02 -28.86 10.60
CA GLY A 99 -23.03 -27.87 10.21
C GLY A 99 -22.53 -26.43 10.11
N SER A 100 -21.23 -26.19 10.28
CA SER A 100 -20.63 -24.86 10.14
C SER A 100 -20.85 -24.29 8.73
N THR A 101 -21.18 -23.01 8.65
CA THR A 101 -21.33 -22.26 7.40
C THR A 101 -20.69 -20.87 7.52
N ASP A 102 -20.62 -20.11 6.44
CA ASP A 102 -20.11 -18.73 6.48
C ASP A 102 -21.04 -17.76 7.25
N ALA A 103 -22.34 -18.04 7.24
CA ALA A 103 -23.36 -17.28 7.98
C ALA A 103 -23.48 -17.69 9.45
N ASP A 104 -23.10 -18.93 9.78
CA ASP A 104 -23.12 -19.49 11.13
C ASP A 104 -21.84 -20.33 11.36
N PRO A 105 -20.70 -19.67 11.67
CA PRO A 105 -19.40 -20.32 11.73
C PRO A 105 -19.19 -21.02 13.08
N VAL A 106 -19.15 -22.35 13.07
CA VAL A 106 -18.84 -23.16 14.27
C VAL A 106 -17.32 -23.34 14.37
N ARG A 107 -16.62 -22.35 14.93
CA ARG A 107 -15.15 -22.39 15.04
C ARG A 107 -14.70 -23.22 16.23
N ARG A 108 -13.65 -24.02 16.04
CA ARG A 108 -13.05 -24.83 17.10
C ARG A 108 -11.53 -24.74 17.12
N MET A 109 -10.95 -24.76 18.30
CA MET A 109 -9.54 -25.04 18.51
C MET A 109 -9.36 -26.52 18.82
N THR A 110 -8.16 -27.04 18.63
CA THR A 110 -7.86 -28.47 18.84
C THR A 110 -6.50 -28.66 19.50
N ASP A 111 -6.38 -29.70 20.31
CA ASP A 111 -5.12 -30.24 20.81
C ASP A 111 -4.63 -31.47 19.99
N GLY A 112 -5.33 -31.78 18.89
CA GLY A 112 -5.08 -32.91 18.00
C GLY A 112 -6.24 -33.92 17.99
N SER A 113 -6.77 -34.29 19.16
CA SER A 113 -7.85 -35.29 19.27
C SER A 113 -9.13 -34.72 19.84
N ASN A 114 -9.04 -33.64 20.61
CA ASN A 114 -10.17 -32.95 21.21
C ASN A 114 -10.42 -31.62 20.50
N PHE A 115 -11.66 -31.14 20.60
CA PHE A 115 -12.06 -29.85 20.07
C PHE A 115 -12.74 -29.02 21.15
N LEU A 116 -12.43 -27.73 21.16
CA LEU A 116 -13.09 -26.74 22.00
C LEU A 116 -13.63 -25.61 21.11
N SER A 117 -14.93 -25.37 21.18
CA SER A 117 -15.57 -24.31 20.39
C SER A 117 -15.23 -22.93 20.93
N TYR A 118 -15.14 -21.95 20.03
CA TYR A 118 -15.01 -20.54 20.39
C TYR A 118 -15.78 -19.67 19.40
N THR A 119 -16.11 -18.46 19.82
CA THR A 119 -16.76 -17.45 19.01
C THR A 119 -15.92 -16.18 19.03
N LEU A 120 -15.84 -15.49 17.89
CA LEU A 120 -15.16 -14.21 17.76
C LEU A 120 -16.19 -13.12 17.53
N TYR A 121 -16.07 -12.04 18.27
CA TYR A 121 -16.99 -10.90 18.20
C TYR A 121 -16.21 -9.65 17.79
N SER A 122 -16.84 -8.77 17.03
CA SER A 122 -16.25 -7.49 16.62
C SER A 122 -16.38 -6.42 17.70
N ASP A 123 -17.22 -6.64 18.71
CA ASP A 123 -17.48 -5.72 19.81
C ASP A 123 -17.14 -6.31 21.19
N ALA A 124 -16.79 -5.43 22.15
CA ALA A 124 -16.45 -5.84 23.51
C ALA A 124 -17.65 -6.42 24.30
N GLY A 125 -18.87 -6.07 23.91
CA GLY A 125 -20.10 -6.60 24.48
C GLY A 125 -20.41 -8.03 24.05
N ARG A 126 -19.72 -8.53 23.00
CA ARG A 126 -19.93 -9.84 22.39
C ARG A 126 -21.37 -10.02 21.91
N THR A 127 -21.86 -9.01 21.19
CA THR A 127 -23.23 -8.97 20.67
C THR A 127 -23.28 -9.21 19.16
N THR A 128 -22.20 -8.88 18.46
CA THR A 128 -22.06 -9.05 17.01
C THR A 128 -20.99 -10.09 16.74
N GLU A 129 -21.39 -11.31 16.38
CA GLU A 129 -20.46 -12.33 15.93
C GLU A 129 -19.81 -11.88 14.62
N TRP A 130 -18.49 -11.96 14.57
CA TRP A 130 -17.71 -11.62 13.40
C TRP A 130 -17.65 -12.85 12.48
N GLY A 131 -18.33 -12.77 11.34
CA GLY A 131 -18.58 -13.88 10.43
C GLY A 131 -17.95 -13.70 9.06
N ASN A 132 -18.42 -14.49 8.09
CA ASN A 132 -17.93 -14.50 6.73
C ASN A 132 -18.99 -14.08 5.69
N THR A 133 -19.89 -13.18 6.09
CA THR A 133 -20.90 -12.57 5.22
C THR A 133 -20.86 -11.06 5.32
N THR A 134 -21.47 -10.36 4.36
CA THR A 134 -21.63 -8.89 4.38
C THR A 134 -22.51 -8.37 5.53
N GLU A 135 -23.25 -9.25 6.23
CA GLU A 135 -24.01 -8.84 7.42
C GLU A 135 -23.19 -8.93 8.71
N THR A 136 -22.09 -9.68 8.67
CA THR A 136 -21.27 -10.05 9.83
C THR A 136 -19.81 -9.64 9.66
N ASP A 137 -19.49 -8.89 8.62
CA ASP A 137 -18.18 -8.29 8.38
C ASP A 137 -17.97 -7.05 9.24
N VAL A 138 -16.74 -6.57 9.22
CA VAL A 138 -16.36 -5.29 9.84
C VAL A 138 -15.80 -4.42 8.74
N GLU A 139 -16.39 -3.25 8.56
CA GLU A 139 -15.96 -2.27 7.56
C GLU A 139 -14.82 -1.39 8.11
N ALA A 140 -13.87 -1.06 7.24
CA ALA A 140 -12.76 -0.15 7.51
C ALA A 140 -12.54 0.81 6.34
N THR A 141 -12.12 2.04 6.64
CA THR A 141 -11.83 3.07 5.64
C THR A 141 -10.46 3.71 5.90
N GLY A 142 -9.78 4.12 4.83
CA GLY A 142 -8.50 4.84 4.88
C GLY A 142 -8.61 6.36 4.90
#